data_AF-S0FBI9-F1
#
_entry.id   AF-S0FBI9-F1
#
_cell.length_a   1.000
_cell.length_b   1.000
_cell.length_c   1.000
_cell.angle_alpha   90.00
_cell.angle_beta   90.00
_cell.angle_gamma   90.00
#
_symmetry.space_group_name_H-M   'P 1'
#
loop_
_entity.id
_entity.type
_entity.pdbx_description
1 polymer ?
#
loop_
_entity_poly.entity_id
_entity_poly.type
_entity_poly.pdbx_seq_one_letter_code
_entity_poly.pdbx_strand_id
1 'polypeptide(L)'
;MKWYVWEAGITSGAEAEVVTTVNQCLEKGQPVWIRNGKKVCQMNPGDSVGGSLKWVLHNGVGYIFPEGGTVFCQDKMQTGNWYDINHTASREQVGKQVVTVGIRHGQKPAAGTYAYLVVPDLQTAGEMEAYCKDASIRILKNTPDLQVVRNRKLKMWHLVFYAPGTFESRDLSVRADRPYILQLRETKEGRLVVHAADPAQSQQLLTLDIWKGRTSSRPFTWQCDFSQDGMLPGASRMIQLSSDCFRL
;
A
#
# COMPACT_ATOMS: atom_id res chain seq x y z
N MET A 1 7.55 -11.83 -1.22
CA MET A 1 6.26 -11.19 -0.83
C MET A 1 6.30 -9.74 -1.31
N LYS A 2 5.19 -9.09 -1.69
CA LYS A 2 5.21 -7.70 -2.19
C LYS A 2 4.18 -6.89 -1.42
N TRP A 3 4.54 -5.66 -1.06
CA TRP A 3 3.65 -4.78 -0.30
C TRP A 3 3.26 -3.59 -1.15
N TYR A 4 2.02 -3.19 -0.98
CA TYR A 4 1.44 -2.04 -1.64
C TYR A 4 0.94 -1.13 -0.54
N VAL A 5 1.36 0.12 -0.58
CA VAL A 5 1.01 1.09 0.45
C VAL A 5 0.48 2.32 -0.26
N TRP A 6 -0.69 2.75 0.16
CA TRP A 6 -1.38 3.88 -0.43
C TRP A 6 -2.16 4.58 0.69
N GLU A 7 -2.35 5.87 0.53
CA GLU A 7 -3.12 6.70 1.45
C GLU A 7 -3.73 7.87 0.70
N ALA A 8 -4.88 8.33 1.19
CA ALA A 8 -5.52 9.54 0.71
C ALA A 8 -6.21 10.29 1.86
N GLY A 9 -6.32 11.61 1.74
CA GLY A 9 -6.97 12.45 2.75
C GLY A 9 -6.01 13.06 3.78
N ILE A 10 -4.70 13.04 3.52
CA ILE A 10 -3.67 13.53 4.44
C ILE A 10 -3.87 15.03 4.66
N THR A 11 -4.27 15.38 5.88
CA THR A 11 -4.60 16.75 6.26
C THR A 11 -3.98 17.10 7.60
N SER A 12 -3.38 18.29 7.72
CA SER A 12 -2.86 18.80 8.99
C SER A 12 -3.04 20.31 9.07
N GLY A 13 -3.30 20.83 10.28
CA GLY A 13 -3.32 22.26 10.57
C GLY A 13 -1.97 22.82 11.07
N ALA A 14 -0.97 21.96 11.29
CA ALA A 14 0.31 22.35 11.88
C ALA A 14 1.25 23.02 10.86
N GLU A 15 2.11 23.93 11.34
CA GLU A 15 3.17 24.56 10.53
C GLU A 15 4.33 23.61 10.20
N ALA A 16 4.44 22.49 10.92
CA ALA A 16 5.44 21.47 10.62
C ALA A 16 5.12 20.77 9.29
N GLU A 17 6.17 20.41 8.54
CA GLU A 17 6.01 19.60 7.33
C GLU A 17 5.48 18.21 7.70
N VAL A 18 4.51 17.73 6.92
CA VAL A 18 4.02 16.35 7.01
C VAL A 18 4.82 15.48 6.04
N VAL A 19 5.37 14.40 6.58
CA VAL A 19 6.19 13.42 5.84
C VAL A 19 5.66 12.02 6.07
N THR A 20 5.55 11.25 4.99
CA THR A 20 5.42 9.80 5.08
C THR A 20 6.80 9.17 4.89
N THR A 21 7.33 8.54 5.92
CA THR A 21 8.57 7.77 5.83
C THR A 21 8.26 6.40 5.24
N VAL A 22 8.88 6.09 4.09
CA VAL A 22 8.76 4.80 3.40
C VAL A 22 9.64 3.76 4.09
N ASN A 23 10.89 4.15 4.40
CA ASN A 23 11.78 3.35 5.23
C ASN A 23 12.89 4.23 5.83
N GLN A 24 13.43 3.83 6.98
CA GLN A 24 14.62 4.40 7.59
C GLN A 24 15.46 3.26 8.18
N CYS A 25 16.55 2.90 7.52
CA CYS A 25 17.34 1.72 7.86
C CYS A 25 18.84 1.96 7.73
N LEU A 26 19.65 1.09 8.34
CA LEU A 26 21.11 1.18 8.25
C LEU A 26 21.57 0.96 6.80
N GLU A 27 22.54 1.77 6.35
CA GLU A 27 23.11 1.69 5.00
C GLU A 27 23.83 0.36 4.72
N LYS A 28 24.45 -0.24 5.75
CA LYS A 28 25.09 -1.57 5.72
C LYS A 28 26.16 -1.76 4.63
N GLY A 29 26.79 -0.68 4.16
CA GLY A 29 27.76 -0.72 3.06
C GLY A 29 27.16 -1.23 1.74
N GLN A 30 25.83 -1.17 1.59
CA GLN A 30 25.13 -1.58 0.38
C GLN A 30 24.81 -0.34 -0.47
N PRO A 31 24.98 -0.41 -1.79
CA PRO A 31 24.74 0.73 -2.65
C PRO A 31 23.27 1.14 -2.59
N VAL A 32 23.05 2.46 -2.56
CA VAL A 32 21.73 3.07 -2.75
C VAL A 32 21.60 3.48 -4.21
N TRP A 33 20.72 2.81 -4.95
CA TRP A 33 20.41 3.17 -6.33
C TRP A 33 19.11 3.95 -6.39
N ILE A 34 19.05 4.95 -7.26
CA ILE A 34 17.86 5.76 -7.49
C ILE A 34 17.57 5.88 -8.99
N ARG A 35 16.29 6.06 -9.32
CA ARG A 35 15.87 6.58 -10.61
C ARG A 35 15.22 7.95 -10.46
N ASN A 36 15.91 8.96 -10.97
CA ASN A 36 15.40 10.32 -11.06
C ASN A 36 15.06 10.65 -12.53
N GLY A 37 13.77 10.64 -12.86
CA GLY A 37 13.31 10.75 -14.24
C GLY A 37 13.83 9.61 -15.12
N LYS A 38 14.65 9.94 -16.13
CA LYS A 38 15.25 8.97 -17.06
C LYS A 38 16.60 8.42 -16.59
N LYS A 39 17.24 9.05 -15.60
CA LYS A 39 18.59 8.69 -15.14
C LYS A 39 18.51 7.70 -13.99
N VAL A 40 19.29 6.64 -14.09
CA VAL A 40 19.59 5.74 -12.98
C VAL A 40 21.00 6.07 -12.48
N CYS A 41 21.16 6.24 -11.18
CA CYS A 41 22.46 6.49 -10.57
C CYS A 41 22.55 5.90 -9.16
N GLN A 42 23.78 5.62 -8.74
CA GLN A 42 24.09 5.29 -7.36
C GLN A 42 24.32 6.59 -6.57
N MET A 43 23.85 6.64 -5.34
CA MET A 43 24.16 7.70 -4.39
C MET A 43 25.47 7.40 -3.66
N ASN A 44 26.18 8.45 -3.27
CA ASN A 44 27.31 8.37 -2.36
C ASN A 44 26.85 8.61 -0.91
N PRO A 45 27.57 8.06 0.09
CA PRO A 45 27.34 8.41 1.48
C PRO A 45 27.44 9.94 1.70
N GLY A 46 26.44 10.51 2.35
CA GLY A 46 26.27 11.96 2.54
C GLY A 46 25.26 12.59 1.58
N ASP A 47 24.92 11.91 0.48
CA ASP A 47 24.00 12.45 -0.52
C ASP A 47 22.58 12.62 0.03
N SER A 48 21.90 13.65 -0.50
CA SER A 48 20.49 13.91 -0.26
C SER A 48 19.87 14.31 -1.58
N VAL A 49 18.95 13.49 -2.08
CA VAL A 49 18.24 13.72 -3.33
C VAL A 49 16.75 13.91 -3.06
N GLY A 50 16.10 14.73 -3.89
CA GLY A 50 14.67 14.98 -3.81
C GLY A 50 14.06 15.25 -5.18
N GLY A 51 12.73 15.12 -5.26
CA GLY A 51 11.94 15.41 -6.45
C GLY A 51 11.14 14.18 -6.90
N SER A 52 10.92 14.06 -8.20
CA SER A 52 10.07 13.02 -8.78
C SER A 52 10.82 11.69 -9.00
N LEU A 53 11.37 11.12 -7.91
CA LEU A 53 12.00 9.81 -7.96
C LEU A 53 10.97 8.76 -8.38
N LYS A 54 11.36 7.89 -9.32
CA LYS A 54 10.51 6.77 -9.78
C LYS A 54 10.69 5.54 -8.93
N TRP A 55 11.92 5.31 -8.49
CA TRP A 55 12.21 4.28 -7.52
C TRP A 55 13.53 4.52 -6.77
N VAL A 56 13.64 3.89 -5.61
CA VAL A 56 14.87 3.74 -4.83
C VAL A 56 15.11 2.23 -4.62
N LEU A 57 16.35 1.77 -4.67
CA LEU A 57 16.74 0.40 -4.37
C LEU A 57 17.89 0.44 -3.37
N HIS A 58 17.69 -0.22 -2.23
CA HIS A 58 18.72 -0.31 -1.19
C HIS A 58 18.59 -1.63 -0.43
N ASN A 59 19.72 -2.28 -0.15
CA ASN A 59 19.83 -3.48 0.68
C ASN A 59 18.80 -4.58 0.29
N GLY A 60 18.70 -4.89 -1.00
CA GLY A 60 17.82 -5.95 -1.49
C GLY A 60 16.35 -5.54 -1.67
N VAL A 61 15.97 -4.29 -1.37
CA VAL A 61 14.58 -3.83 -1.34
C VAL A 61 14.37 -2.62 -2.25
N GLY A 62 13.47 -2.79 -3.23
CA GLY A 62 13.01 -1.73 -4.12
C GLY A 62 11.78 -1.01 -3.59
N TYR A 63 11.79 0.32 -3.67
CA TYR A 63 10.68 1.21 -3.35
C TYR A 63 10.25 1.91 -4.64
N ILE A 64 9.01 1.71 -5.10
CA ILE A 64 8.51 2.25 -6.38
C ILE A 64 7.44 3.28 -6.12
N PHE A 65 7.47 4.40 -6.84
CA PHE A 65 6.53 5.52 -6.69
C PHE A 65 5.68 5.67 -7.97
N PRO A 66 4.61 4.87 -8.15
CA PRO A 66 3.83 4.83 -9.40
C PRO A 66 3.16 6.15 -9.75
N GLU A 67 2.69 6.88 -8.74
CA GLU A 67 2.05 8.20 -8.90
C GLU A 67 3.05 9.37 -8.72
N GLY A 68 4.32 9.06 -8.42
CA GLY A 68 5.35 10.05 -8.15
C GLY A 68 5.18 10.72 -6.79
N GLY A 69 5.14 12.06 -6.77
CA GLY A 69 5.15 12.88 -5.57
C GLY A 69 6.53 13.51 -5.28
N THR A 70 6.60 14.24 -4.17
CA THR A 70 7.84 14.88 -3.68
C THR A 70 8.63 13.88 -2.84
N VAL A 71 9.23 12.92 -3.53
CA VAL A 71 10.01 11.85 -2.89
C VAL A 71 11.40 12.38 -2.54
N PHE A 72 11.96 11.94 -1.42
CA PHE A 72 13.36 12.13 -1.08
C PHE A 72 14.03 10.83 -0.68
N CYS A 73 15.33 10.78 -0.91
CA CYS A 73 16.22 9.74 -0.41
C CYS A 73 17.45 10.42 0.18
N GLN A 74 17.84 10.00 1.38
CA GLN A 74 19.00 10.51 2.09
C GLN A 74 19.85 9.34 2.55
N ASP A 75 21.15 9.44 2.36
CA ASP A 75 22.11 8.51 2.93
C ASP A 75 23.03 9.33 3.85
N LYS A 76 22.72 9.40 5.14
CA LYS A 76 23.38 10.32 6.08
C LYS A 76 23.82 9.63 7.36
N MET A 77 24.96 10.07 7.90
CA MET A 77 25.37 9.76 9.26
C MET A 77 24.37 10.37 10.25
N GLN A 78 23.73 9.51 11.04
CA GLN A 78 22.88 9.90 12.16
C GLN A 78 23.63 9.63 13.46
N THR A 79 23.46 10.50 14.45
CA THR A 79 24.07 10.30 15.77
C THR A 79 23.02 10.46 16.87
N GLY A 80 23.21 9.73 17.97
CA GLY A 80 22.38 9.82 19.17
C GLY A 80 22.99 9.01 20.31
N ASN A 81 22.37 9.04 21.48
CA ASN A 81 22.75 8.19 22.61
C ASN A 81 21.52 7.43 23.13
N TRP A 82 21.75 6.37 23.91
CA TRP A 82 20.65 5.57 24.45
C TRP A 82 19.92 6.25 25.61
N TYR A 83 20.60 7.12 26.35
CA TYR A 83 20.04 7.85 27.47
C TYR A 83 18.83 8.74 27.08
N ASP A 84 18.87 9.36 25.90
CA ASP A 84 17.80 10.25 25.41
C ASP A 84 16.46 9.54 25.19
N ILE A 85 16.48 8.22 24.95
CA ILE A 85 15.27 7.40 24.77
C ILE A 85 15.02 6.43 25.94
N ASN A 86 16.04 6.20 26.77
CA ASN A 86 15.97 5.38 27.98
C ASN A 86 17.00 5.88 29.01
N HIS A 87 16.54 6.62 30.02
CA HIS A 87 17.38 7.26 31.04
C HIS A 87 18.20 6.31 31.92
N THR A 88 18.04 4.99 31.79
CA THR A 88 18.88 3.99 32.48
C THR A 88 20.10 3.55 31.66
N ALA A 89 20.19 3.95 30.39
CA ALA A 89 21.23 3.53 29.46
C ALA A 89 22.38 4.54 29.33
N SER A 90 23.40 4.18 28.54
CA SER A 90 24.61 4.99 28.35
C SER A 90 24.32 6.34 27.67
N ARG A 91 25.06 7.37 28.10
CA ARG A 91 25.13 8.70 27.49
C ARG A 91 26.15 8.81 26.35
N GLU A 92 26.87 7.73 26.07
CA GLU A 92 27.86 7.71 24.98
C GLU A 92 27.19 7.93 23.62
N GLN A 93 27.80 8.79 22.80
CA GLN A 93 27.31 9.09 21.45
C GLN A 93 27.62 7.93 20.50
N VAL A 94 26.61 7.47 19.77
CA VAL A 94 26.72 6.46 18.72
C VAL A 94 26.41 7.12 17.38
N GLY A 95 27.27 6.88 16.38
CA GLY A 95 27.06 7.28 15.00
C GLY A 95 26.80 6.09 14.08
N LYS A 96 25.80 6.19 13.19
CA LYS A 96 25.49 5.17 12.18
C LYS A 96 25.09 5.82 10.85
N GLN A 97 25.55 5.25 9.75
CA GLN A 97 25.08 5.63 8.40
C GLN A 97 23.67 5.06 8.17
N VAL A 98 22.71 5.93 7.84
CA VAL A 98 21.29 5.61 7.71
C VAL A 98 20.75 6.09 6.37
N VAL A 99 20.06 5.20 5.68
CA VAL A 99 19.29 5.49 4.48
C VAL A 99 17.84 5.77 4.87
N THR A 100 17.35 6.94 4.51
CA THR A 100 15.96 7.37 4.73
C THR A 100 15.29 7.66 3.40
N VAL A 101 14.16 7.02 3.15
CA VAL A 101 13.31 7.26 1.98
C VAL A 101 11.97 7.78 2.48
N GLY A 102 11.47 8.86 1.90
CA GLY A 102 10.19 9.43 2.31
C GLY A 102 9.53 10.27 1.24
N ILE A 103 8.30 10.67 1.52
CA ILE A 103 7.45 11.49 0.66
C ILE A 103 7.03 12.71 1.46
N ARG A 104 7.29 13.90 0.92
CA ARG A 104 6.88 15.18 1.51
C ARG A 104 5.50 15.56 1.03
N HIS A 105 4.63 15.91 1.97
CA HIS A 105 3.31 16.48 1.71
C HIS A 105 3.28 18.00 1.88
N GLY A 106 4.39 18.58 2.36
CA GLY A 106 4.51 20.00 2.67
C GLY A 106 3.92 20.36 4.04
N GLN A 107 3.85 21.65 4.31
CA GLN A 107 3.19 22.20 5.49
C GLN A 107 1.70 22.32 5.24
N LYS A 108 0.88 22.06 6.27
CA LYS A 108 -0.58 22.13 6.20
C LYS A 108 -1.17 21.47 4.93
N PRO A 109 -0.82 20.21 4.61
CA PRO A 109 -1.43 19.53 3.48
C PRO A 109 -2.96 19.50 3.67
N ALA A 110 -3.67 19.57 2.56
CA ALA A 110 -5.12 19.41 2.51
C ALA A 110 -5.44 18.34 1.48
N ALA A 111 -6.00 17.22 1.93
CA ALA A 111 -6.31 16.06 1.09
C ALA A 111 -5.11 15.50 0.30
N GLY A 112 -3.92 15.49 0.91
CA GLY A 112 -2.73 14.87 0.33
C GLY A 112 -2.91 13.36 0.11
N THR A 113 -2.15 12.81 -0.84
CA THR A 113 -2.17 11.38 -1.19
C THR A 113 -0.76 10.87 -1.40
N TYR A 114 -0.52 9.59 -1.14
CA TYR A 114 0.66 8.90 -1.64
C TYR A 114 0.33 7.49 -2.08
N ALA A 115 1.21 6.93 -2.91
CA ALA A 115 1.26 5.51 -3.17
C ALA A 115 2.70 5.07 -3.44
N TYR A 116 3.11 3.96 -2.84
CA TYR A 116 4.37 3.30 -3.13
C TYR A 116 4.26 1.77 -3.03
N LEU A 117 5.19 1.08 -3.67
CA LEU A 117 5.33 -0.37 -3.58
C LEU A 117 6.65 -0.71 -2.90
N VAL A 118 6.64 -1.75 -2.07
CA VAL A 118 7.85 -2.36 -1.50
C VAL A 118 8.05 -3.73 -2.13
N VAL A 119 9.19 -3.89 -2.78
CA VAL A 119 9.56 -5.07 -3.56
C VAL A 119 10.88 -5.63 -3.01
N PRO A 120 10.84 -6.63 -2.12
CA PRO A 120 12.05 -7.31 -1.69
C PRO A 120 12.62 -8.19 -2.80
N ASP A 121 13.81 -8.73 -2.54
CA ASP A 121 14.52 -9.69 -3.37
C ASP A 121 14.96 -9.10 -4.74
N LEU A 122 15.41 -7.84 -4.73
CA LEU A 122 16.02 -7.16 -5.88
C LEU A 122 17.45 -6.76 -5.53
N GLN A 123 18.43 -7.29 -6.26
CA GLN A 123 19.85 -7.07 -5.98
C GLN A 123 20.47 -5.98 -6.85
N THR A 124 19.92 -5.76 -8.05
CA THR A 124 20.52 -4.83 -9.02
C THR A 124 19.51 -3.81 -9.56
N ALA A 125 20.03 -2.66 -10.00
CA ALA A 125 19.23 -1.67 -10.72
C ALA A 125 18.59 -2.24 -12.00
N GLY A 126 19.24 -3.20 -12.65
CA GLY A 126 18.71 -3.88 -13.84
C GLY A 126 17.48 -4.73 -13.52
N GLU A 127 17.50 -5.49 -12.43
CA GLU A 127 16.35 -6.24 -11.93
C GLU A 127 15.20 -5.31 -11.55
N MET A 128 15.51 -4.18 -10.90
CA MET A 128 14.52 -3.16 -10.55
C MET A 128 13.84 -2.54 -11.78
N GLU A 129 14.62 -2.22 -12.82
CA GLU A 129 14.09 -1.72 -14.09
C GLU A 129 13.23 -2.77 -14.80
N ALA A 130 13.66 -4.03 -14.81
CA ALA A 130 12.88 -5.13 -15.38
C ALA A 130 11.55 -5.30 -14.63
N TYR A 131 11.58 -5.20 -13.30
CA TYR A 131 10.38 -5.23 -12.47
C TYR A 131 9.42 -4.09 -12.79
N CYS A 132 9.92 -2.86 -12.92
CA CYS A 132 9.08 -1.69 -13.18
C CYS A 132 8.37 -1.76 -14.55
N LYS A 133 8.85 -2.58 -15.49
CA LYS A 133 8.17 -2.85 -16.77
C LYS A 133 6.97 -3.79 -16.61
N ASP A 134 6.92 -4.58 -15.54
CA ASP A 134 5.77 -5.43 -15.22
C ASP A 134 4.61 -4.57 -14.67
N ALA A 135 3.72 -4.16 -15.57
CA ALA A 135 2.53 -3.36 -15.24
C ALA A 135 1.36 -4.19 -14.70
N SER A 136 1.65 -5.32 -14.03
CA SER A 136 0.64 -6.22 -13.46
C SER A 136 -0.13 -5.60 -12.29
N ILE A 137 0.48 -4.68 -11.54
CA ILE A 137 -0.17 -3.99 -10.42
C ILE A 137 -0.73 -2.66 -10.88
N ARG A 138 -1.99 -2.39 -10.50
CA ARG A 138 -2.70 -1.14 -10.81
C ARG A 138 -3.42 -0.63 -9.59
N ILE A 139 -3.22 0.65 -9.29
CA ILE A 139 -4.07 1.41 -8.37
C ILE A 139 -5.29 1.84 -9.18
N LEU A 140 -6.48 1.44 -8.76
CA LEU A 140 -7.74 1.73 -9.45
C LEU A 140 -8.49 2.88 -8.78
N LYS A 141 -8.36 3.00 -7.46
CA LYS A 141 -8.86 4.12 -6.65
C LYS A 141 -7.92 4.38 -5.48
N ASN A 142 -7.68 5.65 -5.18
CA ASN A 142 -7.00 6.09 -3.97
C ASN A 142 -7.69 7.38 -3.48
N THR A 143 -8.75 7.22 -2.71
CA THR A 143 -9.57 8.31 -2.18
C THR A 143 -9.82 8.08 -0.69
N PRO A 144 -10.18 9.12 0.09
CA PRO A 144 -10.42 8.96 1.53
C PRO A 144 -11.49 7.90 1.87
N ASP A 145 -12.49 7.74 1.01
CA ASP A 145 -13.61 6.81 1.27
C ASP A 145 -13.37 5.40 0.72
N LEU A 146 -12.49 5.27 -0.28
CA LEU A 146 -12.28 4.04 -1.02
C LEU A 146 -10.88 3.96 -1.62
N GLN A 147 -10.21 2.85 -1.35
CA GLN A 147 -8.93 2.51 -1.95
C GLN A 147 -8.99 1.12 -2.58
N VAL A 148 -8.51 1.00 -3.81
CA VAL A 148 -8.59 -0.24 -4.59
C VAL A 148 -7.31 -0.45 -5.38
N VAL A 149 -6.72 -1.64 -5.23
CA VAL A 149 -5.65 -2.12 -6.10
C VAL A 149 -6.01 -3.45 -6.75
N ARG A 150 -5.38 -3.68 -7.90
CA ARG A 150 -5.50 -4.93 -8.64
C ARG A 150 -4.13 -5.46 -9.01
N ASN A 151 -3.89 -6.73 -8.68
CA ASN A 151 -2.80 -7.51 -9.23
C ASN A 151 -3.34 -8.40 -10.36
N ARG A 152 -3.08 -8.02 -11.61
CA ARG A 152 -3.55 -8.73 -12.81
C ARG A 152 -2.92 -10.12 -12.97
N LYS A 153 -1.66 -10.28 -12.57
CA LYS A 153 -0.94 -11.56 -12.67
C LYS A 153 -1.53 -12.59 -11.70
N LEU A 154 -1.90 -12.16 -10.49
CA LEU A 154 -2.55 -12.99 -9.48
C LEU A 154 -4.08 -13.00 -9.59
N LYS A 155 -4.66 -12.25 -10.54
CA LYS A 155 -6.10 -12.03 -10.71
C LYS A 155 -6.80 -11.67 -9.40
N MET A 156 -6.20 -10.75 -8.66
CA MET A 156 -6.60 -10.39 -7.31
C MET A 156 -6.91 -8.90 -7.21
N TRP A 157 -7.95 -8.58 -6.45
CA TRP A 157 -8.31 -7.24 -6.03
C TRP A 157 -8.21 -7.15 -4.51
N HIS A 158 -7.72 -6.02 -4.04
CA HIS A 158 -7.80 -5.61 -2.64
C HIS A 158 -8.55 -4.29 -2.58
N LEU A 159 -9.56 -4.23 -1.72
CA LEU A 159 -10.39 -3.04 -1.55
C LEU A 159 -10.48 -2.71 -0.07
N VAL A 160 -10.41 -1.43 0.24
CA VAL A 160 -10.71 -0.89 1.56
C VAL A 160 -11.79 0.17 1.37
N PHE A 161 -12.99 -0.12 1.89
CA PHE A 161 -14.07 0.84 2.02
C PHE A 161 -14.00 1.44 3.42
N TYR A 162 -13.77 2.75 3.51
CA TYR A 162 -13.78 3.50 4.78
C TYR A 162 -15.19 4.02 5.11
N ALA A 163 -16.06 4.08 4.10
CA ALA A 163 -17.45 4.45 4.19
C ALA A 163 -18.30 3.54 3.27
N PRO A 164 -19.63 3.47 3.45
CA PRO A 164 -20.53 2.84 2.49
C PRO A 164 -20.28 3.41 1.08
N GLY A 165 -20.22 2.55 0.07
CA GLY A 165 -19.83 3.01 -1.25
C GLY A 165 -19.86 1.93 -2.31
N THR A 166 -19.60 2.34 -3.55
CA THR A 166 -19.52 1.45 -4.70
C THR A 166 -18.20 1.66 -5.44
N PHE A 167 -17.50 0.55 -5.68
CA PHE A 167 -16.42 0.47 -6.64
C PHE A 167 -16.94 -0.11 -7.95
N GLU A 168 -16.63 0.53 -9.07
CA GLU A 168 -17.00 0.04 -10.40
C GLU A 168 -15.78 -0.03 -11.32
N SER A 169 -15.68 -1.12 -12.07
CA SER A 169 -14.70 -1.27 -13.13
C SER A 169 -15.25 -2.18 -14.23
N ARG A 170 -14.55 -2.27 -15.36
CA ARG A 170 -14.94 -3.16 -16.46
C ARG A 170 -15.09 -4.63 -16.04
N ASP A 171 -14.30 -5.07 -15.07
CA ASP A 171 -14.14 -6.50 -14.73
C ASP A 171 -14.81 -6.90 -13.41
N LEU A 172 -15.09 -5.93 -12.53
CA LEU A 172 -15.62 -6.13 -11.19
C LEU A 172 -16.29 -4.85 -10.72
N SER A 173 -17.51 -4.96 -10.19
CA SER A 173 -18.12 -3.94 -9.35
C SER A 173 -18.46 -4.52 -7.98
N VAL A 174 -18.27 -3.72 -6.94
CA VAL A 174 -18.53 -4.10 -5.55
C VAL A 174 -19.22 -2.96 -4.85
N ARG A 175 -20.37 -3.21 -4.22
CA ARG A 175 -21.05 -2.25 -3.36
C ARG A 175 -21.06 -2.78 -1.93
N ALA A 176 -20.58 -1.95 -1.01
CA ALA A 176 -20.57 -2.21 0.41
C ALA A 176 -21.52 -1.24 1.12
N ASP A 177 -22.37 -1.76 2.00
CA ASP A 177 -23.31 -0.96 2.80
C ASP A 177 -22.65 -0.29 4.02
N ARG A 178 -21.42 -0.70 4.35
CA ARG A 178 -20.63 -0.29 5.52
C ARG A 178 -19.12 -0.30 5.17
N PRO A 179 -18.24 0.15 6.08
CA PRO A 179 -16.80 -0.05 5.92
C PRO A 179 -16.43 -1.54 5.85
N TYR A 180 -15.47 -1.88 4.99
CA TYR A 180 -15.02 -3.25 4.74
C TYR A 180 -13.57 -3.30 4.29
N ILE A 181 -12.87 -4.36 4.69
CA ILE A 181 -11.61 -4.77 4.04
C ILE A 181 -11.89 -6.03 3.24
N LEU A 182 -11.60 -6.00 1.94
CA LEU A 182 -11.92 -7.09 1.01
C LEU A 182 -10.69 -7.57 0.25
N GLN A 183 -10.61 -8.88 0.06
CA GLN A 183 -9.75 -9.52 -0.93
C GLN A 183 -10.59 -10.40 -1.86
N LEU A 184 -10.55 -10.13 -3.16
CA LEU A 184 -11.22 -10.95 -4.16
C LEU A 184 -10.18 -11.57 -5.08
N ARG A 185 -10.24 -12.88 -5.32
CA ARG A 185 -9.32 -13.60 -6.21
C ARG A 185 -10.09 -14.49 -7.17
N GLU A 186 -9.80 -14.37 -8.45
CA GLU A 186 -10.31 -15.30 -9.45
C GLU A 186 -9.39 -16.53 -9.56
N THR A 187 -9.96 -17.73 -9.42
CA THR A 187 -9.20 -18.99 -9.60
C THR A 187 -8.99 -19.30 -11.08
N LYS A 188 -8.16 -20.30 -11.39
CA LYS A 188 -7.94 -20.74 -12.77
C LYS A 188 -9.23 -21.28 -13.41
N GLU A 189 -10.12 -21.86 -12.62
CA GLU A 189 -11.42 -22.38 -13.05
C GLU A 189 -12.51 -21.29 -13.15
N GLY A 190 -12.15 -20.02 -12.96
CA GLY A 190 -13.08 -18.88 -13.10
C GLY A 190 -13.99 -18.62 -11.89
N ARG A 191 -13.78 -19.34 -10.77
CA ARG A 191 -14.46 -19.08 -9.49
C ARG A 191 -13.93 -17.81 -8.84
N LEU A 192 -14.78 -17.11 -8.09
CA LEU A 192 -14.39 -15.92 -7.34
C LEU A 192 -14.34 -16.25 -5.85
N VAL A 193 -13.15 -16.20 -5.25
CA VAL A 193 -12.97 -16.35 -3.80
C VAL A 193 -12.95 -14.95 -3.19
N VAL A 194 -13.85 -14.71 -2.24
CA VAL A 194 -14.02 -13.43 -1.57
C VAL A 194 -13.70 -13.62 -0.10
N HIS A 195 -12.77 -12.81 0.41
CA HIS A 195 -12.53 -12.64 1.84
C HIS A 195 -13.00 -11.25 2.24
N ALA A 196 -13.73 -11.15 3.35
CA ALA A 196 -14.25 -9.90 3.88
C ALA A 196 -14.01 -9.81 5.38
N ALA A 197 -13.60 -8.65 5.88
CA ALA A 197 -13.49 -8.36 7.29
C ALA A 197 -14.19 -7.02 7.60
N ASP A 198 -14.78 -6.93 8.79
CA ASP A 198 -15.32 -5.70 9.37
C ASP A 198 -14.24 -4.99 10.21
N PRO A 199 -13.59 -3.94 9.67
CA PRO A 199 -12.54 -3.23 10.42
C PRO A 199 -13.09 -2.46 11.62
N ALA A 200 -14.39 -2.12 11.64
CA ALA A 200 -15.02 -1.41 12.74
C ALA A 200 -15.38 -2.32 13.90
N GLN A 201 -15.22 -3.65 13.75
CA GLN A 201 -15.53 -4.64 14.78
C GLN A 201 -16.96 -4.48 15.31
N SER A 202 -17.89 -4.13 14.42
CA SER A 202 -19.26 -3.75 14.76
C SER A 202 -20.08 -4.92 15.32
N GLN A 203 -19.67 -6.16 15.02
CA GLN A 203 -20.40 -7.39 15.35
C GLN A 203 -21.83 -7.36 14.80
N GLN A 204 -21.97 -6.94 13.53
CA GLN A 204 -23.25 -6.86 12.84
C GLN A 204 -23.30 -7.77 11.61
N LEU A 205 -24.51 -7.99 11.12
CA LEU A 205 -24.73 -8.51 9.78
C LEU A 205 -24.53 -7.37 8.77
N LEU A 206 -23.61 -7.55 7.84
CA LEU A 206 -23.26 -6.54 6.84
C LEU A 206 -23.57 -7.05 5.43
N THR A 207 -23.86 -6.15 4.48
CA THR A 207 -24.25 -6.53 3.11
C THR A 207 -23.19 -6.14 2.08
N LEU A 208 -22.80 -7.11 1.25
CA LEU A 208 -21.88 -6.92 0.14
C LEU A 208 -22.51 -7.39 -1.16
N ASP A 209 -22.63 -6.49 -2.14
CA ASP A 209 -23.08 -6.83 -3.49
C ASP A 209 -21.90 -6.89 -4.45
N ILE A 210 -21.84 -7.94 -5.26
CA ILE A 210 -20.73 -8.19 -6.18
C ILE A 210 -21.28 -8.45 -7.59
N TRP A 211 -20.75 -7.71 -8.58
CA TRP A 211 -20.96 -7.95 -10.00
C TRP A 211 -19.65 -8.37 -10.65
N LYS A 212 -19.70 -9.41 -11.49
CA LYS A 212 -18.54 -9.85 -12.27
C LYS A 212 -18.68 -9.33 -13.70
N GLY A 213 -17.82 -8.39 -14.07
CA GLY A 213 -17.73 -7.79 -15.39
C GLY A 213 -19.04 -7.20 -15.92
N ARG A 214 -19.17 -7.13 -17.25
CA ARG A 214 -20.45 -6.79 -17.93
C ARG A 214 -21.41 -7.98 -18.04
N THR A 215 -21.07 -9.12 -17.45
CA THR A 215 -21.78 -10.40 -17.64
C THR A 215 -22.98 -10.58 -16.71
N SER A 216 -23.06 -9.89 -15.58
CA SER A 216 -24.23 -9.94 -14.70
C SER A 216 -24.96 -8.60 -14.68
N SER A 217 -26.28 -8.63 -14.94
CA SER A 217 -27.16 -7.46 -14.73
C SER A 217 -27.66 -7.38 -13.29
N ARG A 218 -27.47 -8.45 -12.49
CA ARG A 218 -27.80 -8.52 -11.05
C ARG A 218 -26.56 -8.87 -10.23
N PRO A 219 -26.43 -8.35 -8.99
CA PRO A 219 -25.34 -8.75 -8.11
C PRO A 219 -25.57 -10.15 -7.53
N PHE A 220 -24.48 -10.78 -7.11
CA PHE A 220 -24.53 -11.70 -5.99
C PHE A 220 -24.50 -10.88 -4.69
N THR A 221 -25.54 -11.02 -3.86
CA THR A 221 -25.63 -10.37 -2.55
C THR A 221 -25.19 -11.33 -1.46
N TRP A 222 -24.15 -10.96 -0.72
CA TRP A 222 -23.68 -11.68 0.46
C TRP A 222 -24.07 -10.94 1.73
N GLN A 223 -24.79 -11.62 2.61
CA GLN A 223 -25.00 -11.22 4.01
C GLN A 223 -23.83 -11.77 4.84
N CYS A 224 -22.82 -10.94 5.09
CA CYS A 224 -21.65 -11.27 5.89
C CYS A 224 -21.99 -11.17 7.39
N ASP A 225 -22.16 -12.30 8.06
CA ASP A 225 -22.47 -12.32 9.50
C ASP A 225 -21.20 -12.24 10.36
N PHE A 226 -20.98 -11.06 10.97
CA PHE A 226 -19.95 -10.82 11.98
C PHE A 226 -20.53 -10.80 13.41
N SER A 227 -21.85 -10.99 13.59
CA SER A 227 -22.50 -10.90 14.91
C SER A 227 -22.07 -12.00 15.89
N GLN A 228 -21.59 -13.13 15.36
CA GLN A 228 -21.16 -14.28 16.13
C GLN A 228 -19.63 -14.39 16.26
N ASP A 229 -18.89 -13.29 16.06
CA ASP A 229 -17.42 -13.30 16.15
C ASP A 229 -16.87 -13.55 17.55
N GLY A 230 -17.69 -13.41 18.61
CA GLY A 230 -17.27 -13.65 19.98
C GLY A 230 -16.02 -12.82 20.34
N MET A 231 -14.93 -13.51 20.69
CA MET A 231 -13.64 -12.89 21.06
C MET A 231 -12.73 -12.57 19.85
N LEU A 232 -13.20 -12.75 18.62
CA LEU A 232 -12.43 -12.52 17.40
C LEU A 232 -13.05 -11.46 16.47
N PRO A 233 -13.55 -10.31 16.98
CA PRO A 233 -14.10 -9.29 16.10
C PRO A 233 -13.04 -8.76 15.12
N GLY A 234 -13.43 -8.59 13.87
CA GLY A 234 -12.54 -8.19 12.77
C GLY A 234 -11.85 -9.37 12.06
N ALA A 235 -12.12 -10.62 12.46
CA ALA A 235 -11.68 -11.79 11.72
C ALA A 235 -12.31 -11.84 10.31
N SER A 236 -11.57 -12.37 9.34
CA SER A 236 -12.08 -12.49 7.97
C SER A 236 -13.08 -13.64 7.82
N ARG A 237 -14.17 -13.39 7.10
CA ARG A 237 -15.05 -14.40 6.52
C ARG A 237 -14.65 -14.70 5.08
N MET A 238 -14.96 -15.89 4.60
CA MET A 238 -14.66 -16.31 3.24
C MET A 238 -15.86 -16.99 2.59
N ILE A 239 -16.11 -16.66 1.32
CA ILE A 239 -17.04 -17.37 0.45
C ILE A 239 -16.38 -17.62 -0.92
N GLN A 240 -16.77 -18.71 -1.57
CA GLN A 240 -16.36 -19.03 -2.93
C GLN A 240 -17.58 -19.09 -3.84
N LEU A 241 -17.58 -18.25 -4.88
CA LEU A 241 -18.68 -18.09 -5.82
C LEU A 241 -18.35 -18.79 -7.14
N SER A 242 -19.28 -19.61 -7.63
CA SER A 242 -19.16 -20.21 -8.96
C SER A 242 -19.44 -19.16 -10.05
N SER A 243 -19.11 -19.47 -11.29
CA SER A 243 -19.46 -18.61 -12.42
C SER A 243 -20.97 -18.47 -12.59
N ASP A 244 -21.75 -19.47 -12.20
CA ASP A 244 -23.22 -19.46 -12.29
C ASP A 244 -23.86 -18.41 -11.37
N CYS A 245 -23.21 -18.06 -10.25
CA CYS A 245 -23.66 -16.96 -9.37
C CYS A 245 -23.78 -15.61 -10.09
N PHE A 246 -23.13 -15.46 -11.24
CA PHE A 246 -23.09 -14.22 -12.03
C PHE A 246 -23.71 -14.38 -13.42
N ARG A 247 -24.29 -15.55 -13.72
CA ARG A 247 -25.02 -15.75 -14.97
C ARG A 247 -26.43 -15.20 -14.85
N LEU A 248 -26.88 -14.55 -15.91
CA LEU A 248 -28.28 -14.47 -16.29
C LEU A 248 -28.47 -15.35 -17.51
#